data_AF-A0A1Q3B9P2-F1
#
_entry.id   AF-A0A1Q3B9P2-F1
#
_cell.length_a   1.000
_cell.length_b   1.000
_cell.length_c   1.000
_cell.angle_alpha   90.00
_cell.angle_beta   90.00
_cell.angle_gamma   90.00
#
_symmetry.space_group_name_H-M   'P 1'
#
loop_
_entity.id
_entity.type
_entity.pdbx_description
1 polymer ?
#
loop_
_entity_poly.entity_id
_entity_poly.type
_entity_poly.pdbx_seq_one_letter_code
_entity_poly.pdbx_strand_id
1 'polypeptide(L)'
;QNLNDRFEHLKAVVLPKILNDWSQLRFQDVKTVSKHNSTLFKIVSQLKMCGEVITENMLLEKTYRTFYASNVLLQQQYRLHGFKKYREIIGSLLIAEQNNELLLQNHDNRLTSLSPLPEVNA
;
A
#
# COMPACT_ATOMS: atom_id res chain seq x y z
N GLN A 1 20.80 4.72 -36.00
CA GLN A 1 19.73 4.80 -34.99
C GLN A 1 20.26 5.65 -33.83
N ASN A 2 19.63 6.79 -33.55
CA ASN A 2 20.08 7.71 -32.50
C ASN A 2 19.68 7.12 -31.12
N LEU A 3 20.40 7.49 -30.06
CA LEU A 3 20.09 7.14 -28.68
C LEU A 3 18.63 7.44 -28.33
N ASN A 4 18.09 8.54 -28.85
CA ASN A 4 16.69 8.93 -28.67
C ASN A 4 15.73 7.87 -29.24
N ASP A 5 15.96 7.41 -30.48
CA ASP A 5 15.11 6.40 -31.11
C ASP A 5 15.12 5.07 -30.34
N ARG A 6 16.28 4.69 -29.79
CA ARG A 6 16.41 3.48 -28.95
C ARG A 6 15.67 3.63 -27.63
N PHE A 7 15.70 4.82 -27.03
CA PHE A 7 14.99 5.10 -25.78
C PHE A 7 13.48 5.10 -25.98
N GLU A 8 12.97 5.72 -27.04
CA GLU A 8 11.55 5.69 -27.37
C GLU A 8 11.06 4.27 -27.68
N HIS A 9 11.87 3.48 -28.39
CA HIS A 9 11.56 2.06 -28.59
C HIS A 9 11.50 1.29 -27.27
N LEU A 10 12.46 1.51 -26.37
CA LEU A 10 12.46 0.87 -25.05
C LEU A 10 11.22 1.25 -24.23
N LYS A 11 10.79 2.51 -24.25
CA LYS A 11 9.54 2.94 -23.60
C LYS A 11 8.34 2.17 -24.15
N ALA A 12 8.22 2.08 -25.47
CA ALA A 12 7.10 1.39 -26.11
C ALA A 12 7.02 -0.10 -25.73
N VAL A 13 8.17 -0.74 -25.55
CA VAL A 13 8.25 -2.16 -25.14
C VAL A 13 7.94 -2.34 -23.65
N VAL A 14 8.41 -1.42 -22.79
CA VAL A 14 8.32 -1.57 -21.32
C VAL A 14 7.01 -1.02 -20.75
N LEU A 15 6.42 0.00 -21.37
CA LEU A 15 5.20 0.66 -20.89
C LEU A 15 4.02 -0.30 -20.66
N PRO A 16 3.69 -1.25 -21.58
CA PRO A 16 2.61 -2.20 -21.35
C PRO A 16 2.79 -3.02 -20.08
N LYS A 17 4.03 -3.41 -19.77
CA LYS A 17 4.35 -4.15 -18.55
C LYS A 17 4.14 -3.28 -17.31
N ILE A 18 4.61 -2.04 -17.33
CA ILE A 18 4.44 -1.11 -16.19
C ILE A 18 2.95 -0.81 -15.96
N LEU A 19 2.15 -0.66 -17.02
CA LEU A 19 0.70 -0.47 -16.91
C LEU A 19 0.00 -1.70 -16.32
N ASN A 20 0.46 -2.90 -16.68
CA ASN A 20 -0.03 -4.12 -16.05
C ASN A 20 0.34 -4.18 -14.57
N ASP A 21 1.60 -3.90 -14.22
CA ASP A 21 2.07 -3.85 -12.82
C ASP A 21 1.27 -2.80 -12.02
N TRP A 22 1.00 -1.63 -12.62
CA TRP A 22 0.10 -0.63 -12.05
C TRP A 22 -1.29 -1.22 -11.83
N SER A 23 -1.93 -1.81 -12.84
CA SER A 23 -3.27 -2.40 -12.73
C SER A 23 -3.36 -3.44 -11.61
N GLN A 24 -2.41 -4.38 -11.57
CA GLN A 24 -2.38 -5.51 -10.65
C GLN A 24 -1.97 -5.17 -9.22
N LEU A 25 -1.41 -3.97 -8.97
CA LEU A 25 -1.05 -3.56 -7.61
C LEU A 25 -2.28 -3.54 -6.70
N ARG A 26 -2.28 -4.42 -5.69
CA ARG A 26 -3.28 -4.57 -4.61
C ARG A 26 -2.59 -4.66 -3.25
N PHE A 27 -3.29 -4.33 -2.15
CA PHE A 27 -2.75 -4.57 -0.79
C PHE A 27 -2.67 -6.08 -0.50
N GLN A 28 -3.52 -6.89 -1.14
CA GLN A 28 -3.52 -8.36 -1.02
C GLN A 28 -2.15 -9.01 -1.15
N ASP A 29 -1.31 -8.47 -2.03
CA ASP A 29 0.01 -9.02 -2.36
C ASP A 29 1.14 -8.41 -1.50
N VAL A 30 0.79 -7.54 -0.54
CA VAL A 30 1.73 -6.71 0.19
C VAL A 30 1.42 -6.65 1.69
N LYS A 31 2.32 -7.23 2.50
CA LYS A 31 2.12 -7.43 3.95
C LYS A 31 2.04 -6.15 4.79
N THR A 32 2.55 -5.02 4.30
CA THR A 32 2.60 -3.76 5.06
C THR A 32 2.33 -2.53 4.21
N VAL A 33 1.82 -1.47 4.84
CA VAL A 33 1.58 -0.17 4.20
C VAL A 33 2.86 0.41 3.61
N SER A 34 3.98 0.27 4.32
CA SER A 34 5.30 0.70 3.84
C SER A 34 5.74 -0.01 2.56
N LYS A 35 5.56 -1.34 2.49
CA LYS A 35 5.92 -2.11 1.29
C LYS A 35 5.02 -1.74 0.11
N HIS A 36 3.74 -1.48 0.36
CA HIS A 36 2.81 -1.05 -0.67
C HIS A 36 3.25 0.30 -1.25
N ASN A 37 3.54 1.26 -0.37
CA ASN A 37 4.03 2.59 -0.72
C ASN A 37 5.28 2.53 -1.60
N SER A 38 6.26 1.70 -1.20
CA SER A 38 7.51 1.51 -1.96
C SER A 38 7.25 0.96 -3.36
N THR A 39 6.41 -0.07 -3.49
CA THR A 39 6.07 -0.67 -4.79
C THR A 39 5.31 0.31 -5.68
N LEU A 40 4.34 1.04 -5.12
CA LEU A 40 3.59 2.07 -5.83
C LEU A 40 4.54 3.12 -6.41
N PHE A 41 5.44 3.68 -5.60
CA PHE A 41 6.38 4.69 -6.08
C PHE A 41 7.37 4.16 -7.11
N LYS A 42 7.80 2.90 -7.01
CA LYS A 42 8.62 2.27 -8.06
C LYS A 42 7.89 2.28 -9.42
N ILE A 43 6.62 1.87 -9.46
CA ILE A 43 5.80 1.86 -10.67
C ILE A 43 5.58 3.30 -11.18
N VAL A 44 5.21 4.23 -10.30
CA VAL A 44 4.99 5.64 -10.63
C VAL A 44 6.25 6.27 -11.25
N SER A 45 7.42 5.94 -10.72
CA SER A 45 8.70 6.42 -11.26
C SER A 45 8.91 5.93 -12.69
N GLN A 46 8.62 4.65 -12.95
CA GLN A 46 8.73 4.06 -14.28
C GLN A 46 7.71 4.65 -15.26
N LEU A 47 6.47 4.87 -14.83
CA LEU A 47 5.45 5.55 -15.65
C LEU A 47 5.91 6.97 -16.04
N LYS A 48 6.41 7.75 -15.07
CA LYS A 48 6.94 9.10 -15.34
C LYS A 48 8.13 9.07 -16.31
N MET A 49 9.02 8.08 -16.19
CA MET A 49 10.13 7.90 -17.15
C MET A 49 9.62 7.59 -18.57
N CYS A 50 8.47 6.92 -18.70
CA CYS A 50 7.80 6.68 -19.97
C CYS A 50 7.00 7.89 -20.48
N GLY A 51 6.97 9.01 -19.76
CA GLY A 51 6.23 10.22 -20.14
C GLY A 51 4.79 10.27 -19.63
N GLU A 52 4.35 9.30 -18.82
CA GLU A 52 3.01 9.29 -18.25
C GLU A 52 2.86 10.33 -17.13
N VAL A 53 1.73 11.02 -17.14
CA VAL A 53 1.39 12.01 -16.10
C VAL A 53 0.63 11.33 -14.98
N ILE A 54 1.26 11.23 -13.80
CA ILE A 54 0.63 10.67 -12.60
C ILE A 54 0.23 11.79 -11.63
N THR A 55 -1.06 11.91 -11.38
CA THR A 55 -1.64 12.94 -10.50
C THR A 55 -1.87 12.43 -9.07
N GLU A 56 -2.03 13.36 -8.12
CA GLU A 56 -2.42 13.03 -6.73
C GLU A 56 -3.70 12.21 -6.68
N ASN A 57 -4.72 12.59 -7.46
CA ASN A 57 -5.99 11.88 -7.51
C ASN A 57 -5.83 10.43 -8.00
N MET A 58 -4.95 10.19 -8.98
CA MET A 58 -4.65 8.83 -9.44
C MET A 58 -4.02 7.98 -8.35
N LEU A 59 -3.09 8.55 -7.56
CA LEU A 59 -2.49 7.86 -6.42
C LEU A 59 -3.55 7.55 -5.35
N LEU A 60 -4.38 8.53 -4.99
CA LEU A 60 -5.46 8.36 -4.02
C LEU A 60 -6.44 7.26 -4.46
N GLU A 61 -6.97 7.35 -5.67
CA GLU A 61 -7.87 6.33 -6.22
C GLU A 61 -7.22 4.96 -6.30
N LYS A 62 -5.93 4.91 -6.63
CA LYS A 62 -5.19 3.66 -6.66
C LYS A 62 -5.10 3.03 -5.27
N THR A 63 -4.76 3.81 -4.25
CA THR A 63 -4.71 3.36 -2.84
C THR A 63 -6.08 2.98 -2.29
N TYR A 64 -7.15 3.66 -2.67
CA TYR A 64 -8.49 3.19 -2.28
C TYR A 64 -8.81 1.84 -2.91
N ARG A 65 -8.48 1.64 -4.19
CA ARG A 65 -8.79 0.39 -4.91
C ARG A 65 -7.93 -0.80 -4.46
N THR A 66 -6.85 -0.56 -3.72
CA THR A 66 -5.98 -1.62 -3.25
C THR A 66 -6.49 -2.30 -1.99
N PHE A 67 -7.45 -1.72 -1.26
CA PHE A 67 -8.06 -2.34 -0.06
C PHE A 67 -8.67 -3.71 -0.37
N TYR A 68 -8.60 -4.63 0.60
CA TYR A 68 -9.27 -5.93 0.51
C TYR A 68 -10.78 -5.78 0.37
N ALA A 69 -11.43 -6.71 -0.35
CA ALA A 69 -12.88 -6.74 -0.49
C ALA A 69 -13.62 -6.84 0.87
N SER A 70 -13.00 -7.47 1.87
CA SER A 70 -13.53 -7.51 3.24
C SER A 70 -13.50 -6.14 3.94
N ASN A 71 -12.70 -5.20 3.44
CA ASN A 71 -12.45 -3.89 4.05
C ASN A 71 -13.14 -2.74 3.29
N VAL A 72 -14.22 -3.04 2.56
CA VAL A 72 -14.97 -2.03 1.77
C VAL A 72 -15.51 -0.89 2.65
N LEU A 73 -15.95 -1.18 3.89
CA LEU A 73 -16.41 -0.13 4.79
C LEU A 73 -15.27 0.85 5.16
N LEU A 74 -14.10 0.31 5.49
CA LEU A 74 -12.91 1.10 5.80
C LEU A 74 -12.49 1.95 4.59
N GLN A 75 -12.49 1.36 3.40
CA GLN A 75 -12.24 2.08 2.15
C GLN A 75 -13.21 3.27 1.99
N GLN A 76 -14.51 3.08 2.25
CA GLN A 76 -15.50 4.15 2.16
C GLN A 76 -15.24 5.26 3.20
N GLN A 77 -14.88 4.91 4.43
CA GLN A 77 -14.52 5.88 5.47
C GLN A 77 -13.33 6.76 5.04
N TYR A 78 -12.28 6.13 4.51
CA TYR A 78 -11.11 6.84 3.99
C TYR A 78 -11.44 7.73 2.79
N ARG A 79 -12.35 7.31 1.91
CA ARG A 79 -12.86 8.14 0.80
C ARG A 79 -13.64 9.36 1.33
N LEU A 80 -14.50 9.16 2.32
CA LEU A 80 -15.29 10.23 2.94
C LEU A 80 -14.44 11.26 3.68
N HIS A 81 -13.29 10.84 4.23
CA HIS A 81 -12.32 11.79 4.82
C HIS A 81 -11.87 12.85 3.80
N GLY A 82 -11.83 12.52 2.51
CA GLY A 82 -11.62 13.53 1.46
C GLY A 82 -10.19 14.04 1.35
N PHE A 83 -9.19 13.17 1.58
CA PHE A 83 -7.77 13.47 1.40
C PHE A 83 -7.47 14.17 0.08
N LYS A 84 -6.57 15.16 0.11
CA LYS A 84 -6.18 15.95 -1.07
C LYS A 84 -4.79 15.61 -1.57
N LYS A 85 -3.94 15.07 -0.69
CA LYS A 85 -2.58 14.67 -1.01
C LYS A 85 -2.37 13.21 -0.65
N TYR A 86 -1.65 12.49 -1.51
CA TYR A 86 -1.28 11.10 -1.27
C TYR A 86 -0.55 10.89 0.07
N ARG A 87 0.31 11.84 0.46
CA ARG A 87 1.04 11.78 1.74
C ARG A 87 0.11 11.71 2.97
N GLU A 88 -1.09 12.26 2.87
CA GLU A 88 -2.04 12.31 3.98
C GLU A 88 -2.64 10.93 4.22
N ILE A 89 -3.16 10.29 3.15
CA ILE A 89 -3.72 8.95 3.25
C ILE A 89 -2.67 7.92 3.67
N ILE A 90 -1.46 7.98 3.12
CA ILE A 90 -0.42 7.00 3.47
C ILE A 90 0.03 7.18 4.92
N GLY A 91 0.10 8.42 5.42
CA GLY A 91 0.38 8.71 6.82
C GLY A 91 -0.69 8.14 7.75
N SER A 92 -1.97 8.37 7.43
CA SER A 92 -3.09 7.81 8.19
C SER A 92 -3.07 6.27 8.21
N LEU A 93 -2.77 5.65 7.07
CA LEU A 93 -2.67 4.18 6.97
C LEU A 93 -1.51 3.61 7.80
N LEU A 94 -0.35 4.28 7.80
CA LEU A 94 0.80 3.85 8.62
C LEU A 94 0.50 3.94 10.12
N ILE A 95 -0.16 5.01 10.55
CA ILE A 95 -0.58 5.16 11.97
C ILE A 95 -1.59 4.06 12.33
N ALA A 96 -2.56 3.79 11.45
CA ALA A 96 -3.55 2.74 11.68
C ALA A 96 -2.92 1.34 11.74
N GLU A 97 -1.96 1.04 10.86
CA GLU A 97 -1.18 -0.21 10.87
C GLU A 97 -0.44 -0.38 12.21
N GLN A 98 0.30 0.65 12.67
CA GLN A 98 1.02 0.60 13.93
C GLN A 98 0.10 0.43 15.14
N ASN A 99 -1.05 1.11 15.15
CA ASN A 99 -2.03 0.97 16.23
C ASN A 99 -2.62 -0.44 16.28
N ASN A 100 -2.89 -1.05 15.12
CA ASN A 100 -3.38 -2.43 15.06
C ASN A 100 -2.35 -3.43 15.58
N GLU A 101 -1.07 -3.26 15.24
CA GLU A 101 0.02 -4.08 15.78
C GLU A 101 0.09 -4.02 17.31
N LEU A 102 0.00 -2.80 17.88
CA LEU A 102 0.00 -2.61 19.34
C LEU A 102 -1.23 -3.24 20.02
N LEU A 103 -2.40 -3.13 19.39
CA LEU A 103 -3.63 -3.78 19.89
C LEU A 103 -3.48 -5.30 19.94
N LEU A 104 -2.91 -5.91 18.89
CA LEU A 104 -2.66 -7.36 18.85
C LEU A 104 -1.69 -7.78 19.97
N GLN A 105 -0.58 -7.06 20.14
CA GLN A 105 0.38 -7.33 21.23
C GLN A 105 -0.25 -7.21 22.62
N ASN A 106 -1.13 -6.23 22.83
CA ASN A 106 -1.84 -6.06 24.09
C ASN A 106 -2.81 -7.23 24.37
N HIS A 107 -3.45 -7.78 23.34
CA HIS A 107 -4.28 -8.98 23.49
C HIS A 107 -3.44 -10.19 23.89
N ASP A 108 -2.30 -10.40 23.24
CA ASP A 108 -1.40 -11.52 23.54
C ASP A 108 -0.85 -11.43 24.97
N ASN A 109 -0.36 -10.25 25.39
CA ASN A 109 0.17 -10.03 26.74
C ASN A 109 -0.90 -10.26 27.83
N ARG A 110 -2.16 -9.88 27.59
CA ARG A 110 -3.26 -10.15 28.52
C ARG A 110 -3.55 -11.64 28.64
N LEU A 111 -3.48 -12.39 27.55
CA LEU A 111 -3.62 -13.85 27.59
C LEU A 111 -2.46 -14.50 28.34
N THR A 112 -1.21 -14.05 28.11
CA THR A 112 -0.03 -14.54 28.84
C THR A 112 -0.11 -14.25 30.34
N SER A 113 -0.64 -13.09 30.74
CA SER A 113 -0.82 -12.71 32.14
C SER A 113 -1.97 -13.44 32.85
N LEU A 114 -2.87 -14.09 32.09
CA LEU A 114 -4.01 -14.84 32.62
C LEU A 114 -3.79 -16.35 32.64
N SER A 115 -2.72 -16.86 32.03
CA SER A 115 -2.32 -18.25 32.17
C SER A 115 -2.04 -18.56 33.64
N PRO A 116 -2.70 -19.56 34.26
CA PRO A 116 -2.42 -19.94 35.63
C PRO A 116 -0.94 -20.32 35.74
N LEU A 117 -0.22 -19.73 36.69
CA LEU A 117 1.08 -20.26 37.11
C LEU A 117 0.87 -21.73 37.50
N PRO A 118 1.73 -22.66 37.04
CA PRO A 118 1.55 -24.06 37.39
C PRO A 118 1.58 -24.17 38.91
N GLU A 119 0.51 -24.75 39.47
CA GLU A 119 0.43 -25.11 40.89
C GLU A 119 1.64 -25.98 41.21
N VAL A 120 2.61 -25.39 41.91
CA VAL A 120 3.72 -26.14 42.51
C VAL A 120 3.13 -26.81 43.74
N ASN A 121 2.59 -28.01 43.54
CA ASN A 121 2.22 -28.90 44.63
C ASN A 121 3.48 -29.49 45.29
N ALA A 122 3.40 -29.59 46.62
CA ALA A 122 4.46 -29.78 47.62
C ALA A 122 5.38 -31.00 47.45
#